data_AF-A0A259DAL4-F1
#
_entry.id   AF-A0A259DAL4-F1
#
_cell.length_a   1.000
_cell.length_b   1.000
_cell.length_c   1.000
_cell.angle_alpha   90.00
_cell.angle_beta   90.00
_cell.angle_gamma   90.00
#
_symmetry.space_group_name_H-M   'P 1'
#
loop_
_entity.id
_entity.type
_entity.pdbx_description
1 polymer ?
#
loop_
_entity_poly.entity_id
_entity_poly.type
_entity_poly.pdbx_seq_one_letter_code
_entity_poly.pdbx_strand_id
1 'polypeptide(L)'
;MKKQACPLCFSDASFEFTSNPSGKFFSCLNCTEFFIDASSEKYIEDLPEVTKTECREKLSNLAKLQKKNSNFIIREPRNEERGGNGHGVAQTQMIAEWVERGYQI
;
A
#
# COMPACT_ATOMS: atom_id res chain seq x y z
N MET A 1 -18.55 5.60 3.86
CA MET A 1 -17.27 6.10 3.33
C MET A 1 -16.77 7.26 4.19
N LYS A 2 -15.55 7.16 4.71
CA LYS A 2 -14.89 8.25 5.45
C LYS A 2 -13.89 8.96 4.54
N LYS A 3 -13.54 10.22 4.84
CA LYS A 3 -12.54 10.98 4.09
C LYS A 3 -11.24 11.05 4.88
N GLN A 4 -10.11 10.84 4.20
CA GLN A 4 -8.75 10.97 4.74
C GLN A 4 -7.83 11.40 3.59
N ALA A 5 -6.72 12.06 3.92
CA ALA A 5 -5.68 12.32 2.93
C ALA A 5 -5.16 10.99 2.36
N CYS A 6 -5.07 10.90 1.03
CA CYS A 6 -4.55 9.73 0.35
C CYS A 6 -3.14 9.45 0.84
N PRO A 7 -2.84 8.24 1.36
CA PRO A 7 -1.50 7.91 1.79
C PRO A 7 -0.50 7.95 0.63
N LEU A 8 -0.94 7.91 -0.64
CA LEU A 8 -0.04 7.94 -1.80
C LEU A 8 0.26 9.35 -2.35
N CYS A 9 -0.71 10.26 -2.31
CA CYS A 9 -0.59 11.57 -2.98
C CYS A 9 -1.10 12.77 -2.17
N PHE A 10 -1.43 12.61 -0.88
CA PHE A 10 -1.97 13.65 0.02
C PHE A 10 -3.29 14.32 -0.43
N SER A 11 -3.76 14.03 -1.64
CA SER A 11 -5.06 14.48 -2.13
C SER A 11 -6.19 13.87 -1.32
N ASP A 12 -7.35 14.51 -1.34
CA ASP A 12 -8.55 13.92 -0.74
C ASP A 12 -8.83 12.53 -1.31
N ALA A 13 -8.98 11.56 -0.42
CA ALA A 13 -9.42 10.21 -0.74
C ALA A 13 -10.58 9.81 0.17
N SER A 14 -11.45 8.97 -0.39
CA SER A 14 -12.44 8.27 0.42
C SER A 14 -11.92 6.89 0.74
N PHE A 15 -12.26 6.36 1.92
CA PHE A 15 -11.89 5.00 2.28
C PHE A 15 -13.00 4.25 2.99
N GLU A 16 -12.88 2.93 2.91
CA GLU A 16 -13.75 1.94 3.55
C GLU A 16 -12.91 0.94 4.31
N PHE A 17 -13.30 0.62 5.54
CA PHE A 17 -12.62 -0.40 6.33
C PHE A 17 -13.05 -1.79 5.87
N THR A 18 -12.09 -2.70 5.79
CA THR A 18 -12.36 -4.13 5.62
C THR A 18 -11.87 -4.89 6.84
N SER A 19 -12.62 -5.92 7.21
CA SER A 19 -12.27 -6.77 8.36
C SER A 19 -11.55 -8.05 7.96
N ASN A 20 -11.63 -8.45 6.68
CA ASN A 20 -10.97 -9.65 6.17
C ASN A 20 -10.62 -9.48 4.67
N PRO A 21 -9.37 -9.14 4.31
CA PRO A 21 -8.25 -8.79 5.21
C PRO A 21 -8.49 -7.47 5.96
N SER A 22 -7.89 -7.35 7.15
CA SER A 22 -8.00 -6.14 7.98
C SER A 22 -7.23 -4.97 7.35
N GLY A 23 -7.94 -3.91 6.97
CA GLY A 23 -7.31 -2.76 6.34
C GLY A 23 -8.32 -1.74 5.84
N LYS A 24 -7.88 -0.95 4.86
CA LYS A 24 -8.68 0.08 4.21
C LYS A 24 -8.58 -0.03 2.70
N PHE A 25 -9.72 0.05 2.02
CA PHE A 25 -9.77 0.35 0.60
C PHE A 25 -9.87 1.85 0.43
N PHE A 26 -8.88 2.44 -0.23
CA PHE A 26 -8.85 3.84 -0.61
C PHE A 26 -9.30 4.01 -2.05
N SER A 27 -10.16 4.99 -2.28
CA SER A 27 -10.55 5.47 -3.60
C SER A 27 -10.09 6.92 -3.72
N CYS A 28 -9.04 7.13 -4.52
CA CYS A 28 -8.46 8.45 -4.75
C CYS A 28 -8.50 8.78 -6.25
N LEU A 29 -9.16 9.88 -6.60
CA LEU A 29 -9.33 10.31 -7.99
C LEU A 29 -8.01 10.72 -8.67
N ASN A 30 -6.98 11.12 -7.90
CA ASN A 30 -5.69 11.55 -8.44
C ASN A 30 -4.66 10.40 -8.57
N CYS A 31 -4.89 9.30 -7.85
CA CYS A 31 -3.93 8.20 -7.77
C CYS A 31 -4.52 6.95 -8.43
N THR A 32 -5.27 6.17 -7.66
CA THR A 32 -5.98 4.97 -8.10
C THR A 32 -6.86 4.49 -6.94
N GLU A 33 -7.61 3.41 -7.18
CA GLU A 33 -8.25 2.64 -6.12
C GLU A 33 -7.30 1.54 -5.65
N PHE A 34 -7.04 1.47 -4.34
CA PHE A 34 -6.10 0.52 -3.78
C PHE A 34 -6.49 0.05 -2.38
N PHE A 35 -6.00 -1.12 -2.01
CA PHE A 35 -6.09 -1.64 -0.66
C PHE A 35 -4.79 -1.38 0.09
N ILE A 36 -4.88 -1.03 1.37
CA ILE A 36 -3.75 -1.04 2.29
C ILE A 36 -4.13 -1.77 3.58
N ASP A 37 -3.30 -2.72 4.00
CA ASP A 37 -3.50 -3.40 5.27
C ASP A 37 -3.18 -2.46 6.46
N ALA A 38 -3.79 -2.72 7.61
CA ALA A 38 -3.66 -1.85 8.78
C ALA A 38 -2.21 -1.72 9.30
N SER A 39 -1.40 -2.78 9.23
CA SER A 39 0.01 -2.76 9.61
C SER A 39 0.85 -1.95 8.62
N SER A 40 0.63 -2.11 7.31
CA SER A 40 1.35 -1.30 6.31
C SER A 40 0.97 0.17 6.37
N GLU A 41 -0.30 0.51 6.58
CA GLU A 41 -0.72 1.91 6.79
C GLU A 41 0.02 2.50 7.99
N LYS A 42 -0.01 1.79 9.12
CA LYS A 42 0.69 2.22 10.33
C LYS A 42 2.19 2.38 10.11
N TYR A 43 2.83 1.44 9.42
CA TYR A 43 4.25 1.53 9.07
C TYR A 43 4.55 2.82 8.30
N ILE A 44 3.77 3.15 7.26
CA ILE A 44 3.95 4.40 6.50
C ILE A 44 3.73 5.62 7.40
N GLU A 45 2.78 5.58 8.33
CA GLU A 45 2.50 6.67 9.27
C GLU A 45 3.61 6.87 10.31
N ASP A 46 4.24 5.81 10.79
CA ASP A 46 5.36 5.84 11.74
C ASP A 46 6.69 6.29 11.09
N LEU A 47 6.80 6.29 9.76
CA LEU A 47 8.01 6.75 9.08
C LEU A 47 8.28 8.26 9.30
N PRO A 48 9.56 8.67 9.41
CA PRO A 48 9.95 10.09 9.39
C PRO A 48 9.42 10.80 8.15
N GLU A 49 9.08 12.09 8.24
CA GLU A 49 8.42 12.84 7.14
C GLU A 49 9.17 12.76 5.80
N VAL A 50 10.50 12.81 5.84
CA VAL A 50 11.35 12.70 4.63
C VAL A 50 11.18 11.32 3.98
N THR A 51 11.34 10.24 4.77
CA THR A 51 11.20 8.86 4.29
C THR A 51 9.77 8.53 3.90
N LYS A 52 8.79 9.10 4.60
CA LYS A 52 7.37 9.02 4.28
C LYS A 52 7.12 9.62 2.90
N THR A 53 7.67 10.79 2.60
CA THR A 53 7.52 11.40 1.27
C THR A 53 8.10 10.51 0.17
N GLU A 54 9.33 10.03 0.31
CA GLU A 54 9.97 9.13 -0.67
C GLU A 54 9.21 7.81 -0.86
N CYS A 55 8.75 7.22 0.24
CA CYS A 55 7.95 6.00 0.25
C CYS A 55 6.66 6.21 -0.55
N ARG A 56 5.96 7.32 -0.28
CA ARG A 56 4.71 7.67 -0.95
C ARG A 56 4.89 7.96 -2.43
N GLU A 57 5.96 8.67 -2.81
CA GLU A 57 6.28 8.90 -4.22
C GLU A 57 6.52 7.59 -4.97
N LYS A 58 7.27 6.65 -4.39
CA LYS A 58 7.47 5.32 -4.97
C LYS A 58 6.15 4.57 -5.14
N LEU A 59 5.32 4.54 -4.11
CA LEU A 59 4.01 3.88 -4.16
C LEU A 59 3.06 4.54 -5.16
N SER A 60 3.03 5.87 -5.22
CA SER A 60 2.25 6.66 -6.17
C SER A 60 2.66 6.37 -7.61
N ASN A 61 3.97 6.30 -7.87
CA ASN A 61 4.48 5.93 -9.19
C ASN A 61 4.09 4.50 -9.57
N LEU A 62 4.16 3.55 -8.64
CA LEU A 62 3.69 2.17 -8.87
C LEU A 62 2.17 2.10 -9.11
N ALA A 63 1.39 2.88 -8.36
CA ALA A 63 -0.06 2.99 -8.50
C ALA A 63 -0.49 3.64 -9.83
N LYS A 64 0.34 4.48 -10.44
CA LYS A 64 0.10 5.06 -11.77
C LYS A 64 0.37 4.06 -12.91
N LEU A 65 1.19 3.03 -12.68
CA LEU A 65 1.47 1.96 -13.65
C LEU A 65 0.30 0.96 -13.75
N GLN A 66 -0.92 1.49 -13.83
CA GLN A 66 -2.18 0.74 -13.79
C GLN A 66 -2.13 -0.50 -14.67
N LYS A 67 -2.34 -1.68 -14.05
CA LYS A 67 -2.51 -2.94 -14.79
C LYS A 67 -3.98 -3.24 -15.00
N LYS A 68 -4.37 -3.57 -16.24
CA LYS A 68 -5.74 -3.99 -16.56
C LYS A 68 -6.12 -5.23 -15.74
N ASN A 69 -7.38 -5.28 -15.28
CA ASN A 69 -7.93 -6.37 -14.46
C ASN A 69 -7.15 -6.68 -13.17
N SER A 70 -6.40 -5.71 -12.65
CA SER A 70 -5.63 -5.86 -11.41
C SER A 70 -6.08 -4.83 -10.37
N ASN A 71 -5.93 -5.17 -9.09
CA ASN A 71 -6.08 -4.28 -7.96
C ASN A 71 -4.69 -3.94 -7.42
N PHE A 72 -4.45 -2.67 -7.09
CA PHE A 72 -3.24 -2.27 -6.39
C PHE A 72 -3.42 -2.55 -4.90
N ILE A 73 -2.50 -3.30 -4.31
CA ILE A 73 -2.55 -3.65 -2.88
C ILE A 73 -1.22 -3.31 -2.21
N ILE A 74 -1.31 -2.86 -0.97
CA ILE A 74 -0.18 -2.59 -0.08
C ILE A 74 -0.39 -3.46 1.15
N ARG A 75 0.50 -4.42 1.35
CA ARG A 75 0.37 -5.42 2.41
C ARG A 75 1.69 -5.72 3.09
N GLU A 76 1.63 -6.27 4.29
CA GLU A 76 2.79 -6.92 4.89
C GLU A 76 3.31 -8.04 3.98
N PRO A 77 4.64 -8.25 3.93
CA PRO A 77 5.21 -9.39 3.22
C PRO A 77 4.80 -10.70 3.90
N ARG A 78 4.46 -11.70 3.07
CA ARG A 78 4.22 -13.09 3.49
C ARG A 78 5.52 -13.67 4.03
N ASN A 79 5.42 -14.76 4.80
CA ASN A 79 6.58 -15.41 5.39
C ASN A 79 7.65 -15.81 4.36
N GLU A 80 7.25 -16.18 3.14
CA GLU A 80 8.15 -16.49 2.01
C GLU A 80 8.78 -15.23 1.36
N GLU A 81 8.13 -14.08 1.48
CA GLU A 81 8.59 -12.79 0.96
C GLU A 81 9.40 -11.99 1.99
N ARG A 82 9.38 -12.42 3.25
CA ARG A 82 10.28 -11.96 4.32
C ARG A 82 11.68 -12.53 4.07
N GLY A 83 12.24 -12.20 2.91
CA GLY A 83 13.57 -12.59 2.47
C GLY A 83 14.62 -11.60 2.96
N GLY A 84 15.56 -12.13 3.75
CA GLY A 84 16.85 -11.50 4.07
C GLY A 84 17.86 -12.62 4.20
N ASN A 85 18.27 -13.21 3.06
CA ASN A 85 19.30 -14.24 3.03
C ASN A 85 20.62 -13.59 3.44
N GLY A 86 20.92 -13.64 4.75
CA GLY A 86 22.13 -13.21 5.43
C GLY A 86 23.15 -12.44 4.59
N HIS A 87 23.10 -11.11 4.67
CA HIS A 87 24.20 -10.14 4.48
C HIS A 87 23.60 -8.73 4.40
N GLY A 88 23.22 -8.14 5.54
CA GLY A 88 22.97 -6.69 5.64
C GLY A 88 21.88 -6.07 4.74
N VAL A 89 21.06 -6.87 4.05
CA VAL A 89 19.95 -6.38 3.23
C VAL A 89 18.76 -6.03 4.11
N ALA A 90 18.22 -4.82 3.93
CA ALA A 90 17.08 -4.33 4.70
C ALA A 90 15.88 -5.27 4.53
N GLN A 91 15.33 -5.77 5.63
CA GLN A 91 14.09 -6.53 5.61
C GLN A 91 12.99 -5.69 4.97
N THR A 92 12.35 -6.23 3.94
CA THR A 92 11.14 -5.64 3.36
C THR A 92 10.07 -5.60 4.46
N GLN A 93 9.61 -4.40 4.81
CA GLN A 93 8.57 -4.21 5.85
C GLN A 93 7.16 -4.11 5.24
N MET A 94 7.05 -3.84 3.94
CA MET A 94 5.80 -3.76 3.20
C MET A 94 6.03 -4.11 1.73
N ILE A 95 5.02 -4.70 1.10
CA ILE A 95 4.96 -5.03 -0.32
C ILE A 95 3.85 -4.20 -0.95
N ALA A 96 4.14 -3.60 -2.10
CA ALA A 96 3.15 -2.92 -2.93
C ALA A 96 3.17 -3.51 -4.33
N GLU A 97 2.03 -4.07 -4.74
CA GLU A 97 1.94 -4.83 -5.97
C GLU A 97 0.56 -4.73 -6.62
N TRP A 98 0.51 -5.10 -7.89
CA TRP A 98 -0.73 -5.27 -8.63
C TRP A 98 -1.09 -6.75 -8.64
N VAL A 99 -2.19 -7.10 -7.98
CA VAL A 99 -2.73 -8.47 -7.99
C VAL A 99 -3.90 -8.57 -8.93
N GLU A 100 -4.07 -9.71 -9.61
CA GLU A 100 -5.23 -9.92 -10.46
C GLU A 100 -6.54 -9.88 -9.66
N ARG A 101 -7.60 -9.36 -10.29
CA ARG A 101 -8.94 -9.37 -9.67
C ARG A 101 -9.37 -10.81 -9.38
N GLY A 102 -9.65 -11.09 -8.10
CA GLY A 102 -9.98 -12.44 -7.61
C GLY A 102 -8.83 -13.14 -6.88
N TYR A 103 -7.66 -12.51 -6.80
CA TYR A 103 -6.57 -12.99 -5.97
C TYR A 103 -6.94 -12.93 -4.49
N GLN A 104 -6.82 -14.06 -3.79
CA GLN A 104 -7.01 -14.12 -2.34
C GLN A 104 -5.77 -13.54 -1.66
N ILE A 105 -5.97 -12.43 -0.95
CA ILE A 105 -4.94 -11.64 -0.28
C ILE A 105 -4.43 -12.40 0.95
#